data_AF-A0A0J6T188-F1
#
_entry.id   AF-A0A0J6T188-F1
#
_cell.length_a   1.000
_cell.length_b   1.000
_cell.length_c   1.000
_cell.angle_alpha   90.00
_cell.angle_beta   90.00
_cell.angle_gamma   90.00
#
_symmetry.space_group_name_H-M   'P 1'
#
loop_
_entity.id
_entity.type
_entity.pdbx_description
1 polymer ?
#
loop_
_entity_poly.entity_id
_entity_poly.type
_entity_poly.pdbx_seq_one_letter_code
_entity_poly.pdbx_strand_id
1 'polypeptide(L)'
;MTSRPAATPRPRFLRLTVVSLALMVGAGTAGFALATGAPFQGWGSGTWDPGQRLAKLQFMTKRALDAVGATSEQENRVHDVIASAAAALAKEGAPIADTRQRLVELLKAPTVDRSAVEALRAEMVRSIDARSRIVAGALVDAAGQLSAEQRTKLIERVTAAIEQRRAAGPWGRAWQMDGQRRDRLPSEGGSGPDRD
;
A
#
# COMPACT_ATOMS: atom_id res chain seq x y z
N MET A 1 -40.05 -5.48 31.55
CA MET A 1 -38.80 -6.27 31.53
C MET A 1 -38.64 -6.90 30.17
N THR A 2 -37.78 -6.35 29.30
CA THR A 2 -37.20 -7.04 28.13
C THR A 2 -35.96 -6.25 27.68
N SER A 3 -34.79 -6.63 28.21
CA SER A 3 -33.52 -6.03 27.82
C SER A 3 -33.05 -6.60 26.48
N ARG A 4 -32.74 -5.71 25.54
CA ARG A 4 -32.15 -6.01 24.23
C ARG A 4 -30.67 -6.39 24.40
N PRO A 5 -30.17 -7.50 23.84
CA PRO A 5 -28.77 -7.89 24.02
C PRO A 5 -27.84 -6.90 23.29
N ALA A 6 -26.81 -6.43 23.99
CA ALA A 6 -25.78 -5.56 23.44
C ALA A 6 -24.94 -6.32 22.42
N ALA A 7 -24.90 -5.82 21.18
CA ALA A 7 -24.05 -6.36 20.13
C ALA A 7 -22.57 -6.09 20.46
N THR A 8 -21.76 -7.14 20.56
CA THR A 8 -20.33 -7.03 20.84
C THR A 8 -19.58 -6.42 19.64
N PRO A 9 -18.76 -5.37 19.81
CA PRO A 9 -17.97 -4.82 18.73
C PRO A 9 -16.79 -5.76 18.40
N ARG A 10 -16.80 -6.34 17.19
CA ARG A 10 -15.69 -7.14 16.66
C ARG A 10 -14.48 -6.23 16.32
N PRO A 11 -13.24 -6.57 16.72
CA PRO A 11 -12.09 -5.67 16.58
C PRO A 11 -11.64 -5.55 15.11
N ARG A 12 -11.72 -4.33 14.57
CA ARG A 12 -11.37 -3.98 13.17
C ARG A 12 -9.86 -4.02 12.87
N PHE A 13 -9.02 -4.17 13.90
CA PHE A 13 -7.55 -4.11 13.82
C PHE A 13 -6.90 -5.36 13.21
N LEU A 14 -7.68 -6.44 13.01
CA LEU A 14 -7.17 -7.69 12.46
C LEU A 14 -7.05 -7.67 10.92
N ARG A 15 -7.80 -6.80 10.23
CA ARG A 15 -7.96 -6.83 8.75
C ARG A 15 -6.98 -5.95 7.97
N LEU A 16 -6.18 -5.14 8.66
CA LEU A 16 -5.35 -4.08 8.06
C LEU A 16 -3.90 -4.49 7.76
N THR A 17 -3.43 -5.66 8.22
CA THR A 17 -2.00 -6.01 8.19
C THR A 17 -1.51 -6.74 6.93
N VAL A 18 -2.39 -7.45 6.22
CA VAL A 18 -2.02 -8.26 5.05
C VAL A 18 -1.74 -7.40 3.80
N VAL A 19 -2.25 -6.17 3.75
CA VAL A 19 -2.18 -5.28 2.57
C VAL A 19 -0.79 -4.70 2.29
N SER A 20 0.07 -4.57 3.30
CA SER A 20 1.30 -3.79 3.14
C SER A 20 2.48 -4.54 2.50
N LEU A 21 2.45 -5.88 2.46
CA LEU A 21 3.56 -6.66 1.91
C LEU A 21 3.51 -6.71 0.36
N ALA A 22 2.32 -6.69 -0.24
CA ALA A 22 2.14 -6.84 -1.70
C ALA A 22 2.26 -5.53 -2.49
N LEU A 23 2.04 -4.38 -1.84
CA LEU A 23 2.14 -3.08 -2.50
C LEU A 23 3.58 -2.60 -2.70
N MET A 24 4.57 -3.41 -2.34
CA MET A 24 5.99 -3.09 -2.51
C MET A 24 6.53 -3.42 -3.91
N VAL A 25 5.76 -4.13 -4.75
CA VAL A 25 6.29 -4.72 -6.00
C VAL A 25 5.80 -4.05 -7.29
N GLY A 26 4.66 -3.35 -7.28
CA GLY A 26 4.07 -2.83 -8.53
C GLY A 26 4.61 -1.49 -9.01
N ALA A 27 5.18 -0.68 -8.12
CA ALA A 27 5.71 0.62 -8.47
C ALA A 27 6.49 1.17 -7.29
N GLY A 28 7.70 1.65 -7.53
CA GLY A 28 8.31 2.61 -6.60
C GLY A 28 7.26 3.65 -6.19
N THR A 29 7.23 3.97 -4.89
CA THR A 29 6.53 5.08 -4.19
C THR A 29 5.42 5.87 -4.91
N ALA A 30 5.64 6.34 -6.14
CA ALA A 30 4.65 6.92 -7.04
C ALA A 30 3.44 6.02 -7.34
N GLY A 31 3.63 4.74 -7.67
CA GLY A 31 2.47 3.89 -8.01
C GLY A 31 1.73 3.34 -6.78
N PHE A 32 2.34 3.34 -5.59
CA PHE A 32 1.60 3.12 -4.33
C PHE A 32 0.61 4.26 -4.06
N ALA A 33 1.04 5.52 -4.22
CA ALA A 33 0.20 6.70 -4.03
C ALA A 33 -0.92 6.79 -5.07
N LEU A 34 -0.62 6.45 -6.34
CA LEU A 34 -1.61 6.40 -7.41
C LEU A 34 -2.57 5.22 -7.29
N ALA A 35 -2.12 4.03 -6.89
CA ALA A 35 -2.96 2.83 -6.82
C ALA A 35 -3.87 2.78 -5.58
N THR A 36 -3.49 3.44 -4.47
CA THR A 36 -4.24 3.35 -3.20
C THR A 36 -5.07 4.57 -2.85
N GLY A 37 -4.87 5.71 -3.54
CA GLY A 37 -5.54 6.98 -3.21
C GLY A 37 -5.29 7.45 -1.77
N ALA A 38 -4.32 6.85 -1.07
CA ALA A 38 -3.96 7.20 0.28
C ALA A 38 -2.99 8.39 0.24
N PRO A 39 -3.21 9.43 1.07
CA PRO A 39 -2.24 10.50 1.18
C PRO A 39 -0.87 9.92 1.54
N PHE A 40 0.15 10.51 0.94
CA PHE A 40 1.59 10.27 1.06
C PHE A 40 2.12 9.99 2.50
N GLN A 41 1.31 10.26 3.54
CA GLN A 41 1.62 10.24 4.96
C GLN A 41 1.79 8.86 5.62
N GLY A 42 1.26 7.77 5.04
CA GLY A 42 1.20 6.48 5.75
C GLY A 42 2.52 5.70 5.86
N TRP A 43 3.45 5.94 4.93
CA TRP A 43 4.75 5.23 4.84
C TRP A 43 5.94 6.16 4.54
N GLY A 44 5.68 7.43 4.16
CA GLY A 44 6.70 8.35 3.64
C GLY A 44 6.88 9.66 4.41
N SER A 45 6.19 9.89 5.53
CA SER A 45 6.30 11.18 6.26
C SER A 45 6.37 11.06 7.79
N GLY A 46 6.65 9.88 8.33
CA GLY A 46 6.81 9.68 9.77
C GLY A 46 8.27 9.51 10.14
N THR A 47 8.69 10.14 11.22
CA THR A 47 9.96 10.05 11.98
C THR A 47 10.28 8.65 12.54
N TRP A 48 9.89 7.58 11.85
CA TRP A 48 10.06 6.23 12.37
C TRP A 48 11.52 5.83 12.26
N ASP A 49 12.15 5.51 13.39
CA ASP A 49 13.46 4.89 13.44
C ASP A 49 13.49 3.61 12.57
N PRO A 50 14.57 3.32 11.81
CA PRO A 50 14.68 2.12 10.98
C PRO A 50 14.35 0.81 11.72
N GLY A 51 14.73 0.68 13.00
CA GLY A 51 14.43 -0.48 13.82
C GLY A 51 12.93 -0.62 14.11
N GLN A 52 12.24 0.49 14.39
CA GLN A 52 10.78 0.47 14.59
C GLN A 52 10.02 0.06 13.31
N ARG A 53 10.53 0.47 12.13
CA ARG A 53 9.95 0.05 10.84
C ARG A 53 10.11 -1.45 10.62
N LEU A 54 11.31 -1.98 10.87
CA LEU A 54 11.59 -3.41 10.76
C LEU A 54 10.69 -4.22 11.70
N ALA A 55 10.61 -3.84 12.98
CA ALA A 55 9.79 -4.54 13.97
C ALA A 55 8.30 -4.57 13.57
N LYS A 56 7.78 -3.44 13.06
CA LYS A 56 6.41 -3.38 12.56
C LYS A 56 6.19 -4.26 11.33
N LEU A 57 7.14 -4.28 10.40
CA LEU A 57 7.07 -5.12 9.20
C LEU A 57 7.09 -6.61 9.57
N GLN A 58 7.97 -7.02 10.48
CA GLN A 58 8.03 -8.38 11.00
C GLN A 58 6.72 -8.76 11.70
N PHE A 59 6.19 -7.90 12.58
CA PHE A 59 4.90 -8.15 13.23
C PHE A 59 3.76 -8.35 12.22
N MET A 60 3.69 -7.52 11.18
CA MET A 60 2.68 -7.65 10.13
C MET A 60 2.85 -8.92 9.31
N THR A 61 4.09 -9.29 9.02
CA THR A 61 4.46 -10.51 8.28
C THR A 61 4.04 -11.75 9.05
N LYS A 62 4.41 -11.84 10.33
CA LYS A 62 3.96 -12.92 11.21
C LYS A 62 2.45 -13.13 11.11
N ARG A 63 1.68 -12.06 11.26
CA ARG A 63 0.21 -12.13 11.20
C ARG A 63 -0.33 -12.61 9.85
N ALA A 64 0.37 -12.32 8.75
CA ALA A 64 0.00 -12.81 7.42
C ALA A 64 0.32 -14.31 7.27
N LEU A 65 1.48 -14.73 7.77
CA LEU A 65 1.95 -16.11 7.76
C LEU A 65 1.07 -17.02 8.64
N ASP A 66 0.73 -16.58 9.86
CA ASP A 66 -0.22 -17.24 10.75
C ASP A 66 -1.57 -17.49 10.05
N ALA A 67 -2.05 -16.50 9.28
CA ALA A 67 -3.34 -16.56 8.61
C ALA A 67 -3.42 -17.60 7.48
N VAL A 68 -2.27 -18.09 7.01
CA VAL A 68 -2.18 -19.15 5.99
C VAL A 68 -1.61 -20.47 6.54
N GLY A 69 -1.40 -20.55 7.86
CA GLY A 69 -0.87 -21.73 8.51
C GLY A 69 0.58 -22.01 8.13
N ALA A 70 1.41 -20.97 8.03
CA ALA A 70 2.86 -21.15 7.93
C ALA A 70 3.41 -21.80 9.21
N THR A 71 4.44 -22.63 9.07
CA THR A 71 5.14 -23.17 10.24
C THR A 71 6.03 -22.10 10.86
N SER A 72 6.44 -22.30 12.11
CA SER A 72 7.42 -21.44 12.79
C SER A 72 8.75 -21.37 12.04
N GLU A 73 9.17 -22.47 11.42
CA GLU A 73 10.38 -22.50 10.60
C GLU A 73 10.25 -21.62 9.35
N GLN A 74 9.12 -21.71 8.63
CA GLN A 74 8.84 -20.85 7.48
C GLN A 74 8.79 -19.38 7.88
N GLU A 75 8.15 -19.09 9.02
CA GLU A 75 8.10 -17.73 9.59
C GLU A 75 9.52 -17.19 9.84
N ASN A 76 10.37 -17.94 10.54
CA ASN A 76 11.73 -17.52 10.84
C ASN A 76 12.53 -17.21 9.56
N ARG A 77 12.48 -18.11 8.56
CA ARG A 77 13.18 -17.88 7.30
C ARG A 77 12.69 -16.63 6.56
N VAL A 78 11.39 -16.35 6.59
CA VAL A 78 10.84 -15.13 6.00
C VAL A 78 11.27 -13.88 6.79
N HIS A 79 11.34 -13.94 8.12
CA HIS A 79 11.87 -12.84 8.93
C HIS A 79 13.34 -12.54 8.63
N ASP A 80 14.15 -13.57 8.42
CA ASP A 80 15.56 -13.43 8.05
C ASP A 80 15.72 -12.74 6.69
N VAL A 81 14.90 -13.11 5.70
CA VAL A 81 14.85 -12.44 4.39
C VAL A 81 14.48 -10.96 4.56
N ILE A 82 13.48 -10.65 5.38
CA ILE A 82 13.06 -9.26 5.65
C ILE A 82 14.17 -8.46 6.35
N ALA A 83 14.84 -9.05 7.34
CA ALA A 83 15.93 -8.40 8.06
C ALA A 83 17.12 -8.11 7.13
N SER A 84 17.48 -9.08 6.29
CA SER A 84 18.53 -8.92 5.26
C SER A 84 18.19 -7.80 4.27
N ALA A 85 16.96 -7.77 3.76
CA ALA A 85 16.49 -6.73 2.85
C ALA A 85 16.48 -5.35 3.51
N ALA A 86 16.06 -5.26 4.77
CA ALA A 86 16.10 -4.01 5.54
C ALA A 86 17.53 -3.50 5.73
N ALA A 87 18.48 -4.39 6.03
CA ALA A 87 19.89 -4.05 6.14
C ALA A 87 20.49 -3.60 4.80
N ALA A 88 20.13 -4.24 3.69
CA ALA A 88 20.54 -3.83 2.35
C ALA A 88 19.97 -2.44 1.97
N LEU A 89 18.68 -2.20 2.25
CA LEU A 89 18.04 -0.90 2.03
C LEU A 89 18.67 0.23 2.88
N ALA A 90 19.12 -0.08 4.10
CA ALA A 90 19.81 0.89 4.94
C ALA A 90 21.19 1.29 4.36
N LYS A 91 21.86 0.39 3.64
CA LYS A 91 23.15 0.65 2.97
C LYS A 91 23.00 1.49 1.70
N GLU A 92 21.85 1.47 1.03
CA GLU A 92 21.56 2.21 -0.21
C GLU A 92 21.45 3.76 -0.05
N GLY A 93 21.97 4.34 1.03
CA GLY A 93 22.21 5.79 1.13
C GLY A 93 20.96 6.69 1.02
N ALA A 94 21.17 8.00 0.86
CA ALA A 94 20.31 9.11 1.32
C ALA A 94 18.77 8.96 1.20
N PRO A 95 18.02 9.44 2.22
CA PRO A 95 16.56 9.38 2.22
C PRO A 95 15.95 10.27 1.12
N ILE A 96 14.77 9.89 0.64
CA ILE A 96 13.95 10.70 -0.28
C ILE A 96 13.72 12.14 0.24
N ALA A 97 13.80 12.32 1.57
CA ALA A 97 13.71 13.62 2.22
C ALA A 97 14.84 14.59 1.79
N ASP A 98 16.09 14.11 1.69
CA ASP A 98 17.24 14.91 1.26
C ASP A 98 17.10 15.35 -0.20
N THR A 99 16.58 14.46 -1.05
CA THR A 99 16.35 14.77 -2.46
C THR A 99 15.29 15.85 -2.65
N ARG A 100 14.25 15.88 -1.81
CA ARG A 100 13.22 16.93 -1.85
C ARG A 100 13.80 18.28 -1.46
N GLN A 101 14.63 18.31 -0.43
CA GLN A 101 15.30 19.53 0.00
C GLN A 101 16.22 20.08 -1.10
N ARG A 102 17.03 19.22 -1.72
CA ARG A 102 17.88 19.57 -2.88
C ARG A 102 17.07 20.09 -4.07
N LEU A 103 15.92 19.48 -4.37
CA LEU A 103 15.03 19.98 -5.43
C LEU A 103 14.49 21.37 -5.09
N VAL A 104 14.06 21.61 -3.85
CA VAL A 104 13.58 22.92 -3.40
C VAL A 104 14.68 23.97 -3.53
N GLU A 105 15.92 23.64 -3.18
CA GLU A 105 17.08 24.54 -3.32
C GLU A 105 17.35 24.89 -4.80
N LEU A 106 17.37 23.89 -5.69
CA LEU A 106 17.55 24.09 -7.13
C LEU A 106 16.45 24.99 -7.72
N LEU A 107 15.22 24.86 -7.26
CA LEU A 107 14.09 25.67 -7.73
C LEU A 107 14.03 27.08 -7.12
N LYS A 108 14.65 27.29 -5.96
CA LYS A 108 14.74 28.61 -5.30
C LYS A 108 15.90 29.46 -5.82
N ALA A 109 16.81 28.89 -6.62
CA ALA A 109 17.93 29.63 -7.17
C ALA A 109 17.46 30.82 -8.06
N PRO A 110 18.22 31.93 -8.13
CA PRO A 110 17.87 33.08 -8.97
C PRO A 110 17.67 32.75 -10.46
N THR A 111 18.30 31.68 -10.93
CA THR A 111 18.07 31.10 -12.26
C THR A 111 17.98 29.58 -12.10
N VAL A 112 16.96 28.98 -12.75
CA VAL A 112 16.76 27.53 -12.69
C VAL A 112 17.73 26.85 -13.64
N ASP A 113 18.66 26.09 -13.08
CA ASP A 113 19.56 25.22 -13.85
C ASP A 113 18.84 23.93 -14.26
N ARG A 114 18.46 23.85 -15.53
CA ARG A 114 17.80 22.67 -16.10
C ARG A 114 18.67 21.41 -16.00
N SER A 115 19.98 21.55 -16.16
CA SER A 115 20.90 20.40 -16.15
C SER A 115 21.03 19.81 -14.74
N ALA A 116 21.06 20.66 -13.71
CA ALA A 116 21.09 20.23 -12.32
C ALA A 116 19.79 19.52 -11.89
N VAL A 117 18.64 20.02 -12.33
CA VAL A 117 17.33 19.37 -12.09
C VAL A 117 17.27 18.00 -12.77
N GLU A 118 17.75 17.89 -14.00
CA GLU A 118 17.79 16.62 -14.73
C GLU A 118 18.76 15.61 -14.08
N ALA A 119 19.92 16.08 -13.60
CA ALA A 119 20.86 15.26 -12.87
C ALA A 119 20.23 14.69 -11.58
N LEU A 120 19.50 15.52 -10.83
CA LEU A 120 18.77 15.10 -9.62
C LEU A 120 17.67 14.08 -9.95
N ARG A 121 16.93 14.27 -11.05
CA ARG A 121 15.94 13.28 -11.54
C ARG A 121 16.61 11.95 -11.85
N ALA A 122 17.73 11.95 -12.57
CA ALA A 122 18.46 10.74 -12.92
C ALA A 122 18.99 10.02 -11.66
N GLU A 123 19.48 10.76 -10.65
CA GLU A 123 19.89 10.22 -9.35
C GLU A 123 18.72 9.54 -8.62
N MET A 124 17.54 10.18 -8.58
CA MET A 124 16.34 9.60 -8.00
C MET A 124 15.94 8.28 -8.67
N VAL A 125 15.96 8.24 -10.01
CA VAL A 125 15.61 7.03 -10.76
C VAL A 125 16.55 5.88 -10.43
N ARG A 126 17.88 6.14 -10.41
CA ARG A 126 18.86 5.11 -10.04
C ARG A 126 18.65 4.59 -8.62
N SER A 127 18.38 5.48 -7.66
CA SER A 127 18.12 5.10 -6.27
C SER A 127 16.83 4.26 -6.13
N ILE A 128 15.75 4.65 -6.82
CA ILE A 128 14.49 3.92 -6.83
C ILE A 128 14.69 2.53 -7.45
N ASP A 129 15.38 2.44 -8.57
CA ASP A 129 15.69 1.19 -9.26
C ASP A 129 16.49 0.24 -8.36
N ALA A 130 17.59 0.70 -7.76
CA ALA A 130 18.41 -0.11 -6.84
C ALA A 130 17.59 -0.66 -5.67
N ARG A 131 16.81 0.19 -5.01
CA ARG A 131 15.92 -0.21 -3.90
C ARG A 131 14.83 -1.18 -4.37
N SER A 132 14.27 -0.97 -5.55
CA SER A 132 13.23 -1.84 -6.11
C SER A 132 13.74 -3.27 -6.34
N ARG A 133 14.99 -3.42 -6.77
CA ARG A 133 15.62 -4.74 -6.96
C ARG A 133 15.79 -5.49 -5.64
N ILE A 134 16.21 -4.80 -4.58
CA ILE A 134 16.34 -5.41 -3.24
C ILE A 134 14.99 -5.96 -2.78
N VAL A 135 13.94 -5.16 -2.94
CA VAL A 135 12.58 -5.54 -2.55
C VAL A 135 12.05 -6.70 -3.39
N ALA A 136 12.25 -6.64 -4.71
CA ALA A 136 11.81 -7.70 -5.62
C ALA A 136 12.50 -9.04 -5.31
N GLY A 137 13.82 -9.01 -5.07
CA GLY A 137 14.58 -10.18 -4.64
C GLY A 137 14.05 -10.75 -3.33
N ALA A 138 13.88 -9.90 -2.31
CA ALA A 138 13.33 -10.32 -1.02
C ALA A 138 11.92 -10.92 -1.13
N LEU A 139 11.07 -10.41 -2.03
CA LEU A 139 9.76 -11.01 -2.27
C LEU A 139 9.90 -12.43 -2.83
N VAL A 140 10.76 -12.62 -3.83
CA VAL A 140 11.00 -13.93 -4.44
C VAL A 140 11.56 -14.91 -3.41
N ASP A 141 12.54 -14.48 -2.61
CA ASP A 141 13.17 -15.30 -1.58
C ASP A 141 12.18 -15.72 -0.49
N ALA A 142 11.35 -14.78 -0.01
CA ALA A 142 10.30 -15.05 0.97
C ALA A 142 9.22 -15.99 0.40
N ALA A 143 8.81 -15.77 -0.85
CA ALA A 143 7.86 -16.65 -1.55
C ALA A 143 8.41 -18.08 -1.69
N GLY A 144 9.73 -18.22 -1.90
CA GLY A 144 10.42 -19.52 -1.95
C GLY A 144 10.38 -20.31 -0.64
N GLN A 145 10.09 -19.66 0.50
CA GLN A 145 9.96 -20.35 1.80
C GLN A 145 8.56 -20.94 2.04
N LEU A 146 7.59 -20.61 1.18
CA LEU A 146 6.19 -20.98 1.35
C LEU A 146 5.75 -22.00 0.31
N SER A 147 4.76 -22.82 0.66
CA SER A 147 4.11 -23.72 -0.30
C SER A 147 3.34 -22.93 -1.37
N ALA A 148 3.03 -23.58 -2.49
CA ALA A 148 2.20 -22.96 -3.52
C ALA A 148 0.82 -22.54 -2.96
N GLU A 149 0.21 -23.40 -2.15
CA GLU A 149 -1.10 -23.17 -1.53
C GLU A 149 -1.06 -22.00 -0.54
N GLN A 150 -0.01 -21.90 0.28
CA GLN A 150 0.17 -20.79 1.22
C GLN A 150 0.31 -19.46 0.48
N ARG A 151 1.08 -19.43 -0.62
CA ARG A 151 1.21 -18.24 -1.48
C ARG A 151 -0.12 -17.83 -2.10
N THR A 152 -0.88 -18.78 -2.66
CA THR A 152 -2.22 -18.51 -3.22
C THR A 152 -3.15 -17.90 -2.17
N LYS A 153 -3.22 -18.49 -0.97
CA LYS A 153 -4.05 -17.97 0.13
C LYS A 153 -3.64 -16.57 0.56
N LEU A 154 -2.34 -16.25 0.55
CA LEU A 154 -1.86 -14.90 0.84
C LEU A 154 -2.36 -13.91 -0.22
N ILE A 155 -2.22 -14.24 -1.50
CA ILE A 155 -2.63 -13.37 -2.62
C ILE A 155 -4.15 -13.15 -2.64
N GLU A 156 -4.95 -14.18 -2.40
CA GLU A 156 -6.41 -14.03 -2.29
C GLU A 156 -6.81 -13.04 -1.19
N ARG A 157 -6.18 -13.17 -0.01
CA ARG A 157 -6.42 -12.26 1.12
C ARG A 157 -5.98 -10.83 0.82
N VAL A 158 -4.82 -10.66 0.19
CA VAL A 158 -4.33 -9.36 -0.26
C VAL A 158 -5.34 -8.72 -1.22
N THR A 159 -5.77 -9.47 -2.23
CA THR A 159 -6.68 -8.99 -3.28
C THR A 159 -8.01 -8.56 -2.68
N ALA A 160 -8.62 -9.41 -1.84
CA ALA A 160 -9.85 -9.08 -1.14
C ALA A 160 -9.71 -7.82 -0.26
N ALA A 161 -8.57 -7.64 0.39
CA ALA A 161 -8.32 -6.46 1.21
C ALA A 161 -8.08 -5.18 0.38
N ILE A 162 -7.47 -5.29 -0.80
CA ILE A 162 -7.34 -4.19 -1.78
C ILE A 162 -8.72 -3.77 -2.29
N GLU A 163 -9.56 -4.73 -2.67
CA GLU A 163 -10.93 -4.48 -3.16
C GLU A 163 -11.78 -3.78 -2.10
N GLN A 164 -11.74 -4.28 -0.85
CA GLN A 164 -12.43 -3.65 0.28
C GLN A 164 -11.98 -2.20 0.49
N ARG A 165 -10.67 -1.93 0.38
CA ARG A 165 -10.13 -0.56 0.49
C ARG A 165 -10.54 0.32 -0.68
N ARG A 166 -10.53 -0.20 -1.90
CA ARG A 166 -10.99 0.52 -3.09
C ARG A 166 -12.45 0.93 -2.94
N ALA A 167 -13.30 0.03 -2.46
CA ALA A 167 -14.71 0.32 -2.16
C ALA A 167 -14.87 1.34 -1.03
N ALA A 168 -14.04 1.28 0.01
CA ALA A 168 -14.11 2.18 1.17
C ALA A 168 -13.48 3.57 0.95
N GLY A 169 -12.71 3.75 -0.12
CA GLY A 169 -11.99 4.99 -0.44
C GLY A 169 -12.91 6.13 -0.90
N PRO A 170 -12.42 7.39 -0.91
CA PRO A 170 -13.22 8.56 -1.31
C PRO A 170 -13.85 8.40 -2.70
N TRP A 171 -13.10 7.81 -3.62
CA TRP A 171 -13.55 7.55 -4.99
C TRP A 171 -14.50 6.34 -5.07
N GLY A 172 -14.30 5.28 -4.27
CA GLY A 172 -15.21 4.11 -4.24
C GLY A 172 -16.61 4.42 -3.70
N ARG A 173 -16.69 5.27 -2.67
CA ARG A 173 -17.98 5.75 -2.15
C ARG A 173 -18.73 6.63 -3.14
N ALA A 174 -18.02 7.42 -3.94
CA ALA A 174 -18.64 8.27 -4.97
C ALA A 174 -19.32 7.42 -6.06
N TRP A 175 -18.65 6.39 -6.59
CA TRP A 175 -19.23 5.49 -7.60
C TRP A 175 -20.46 4.69 -7.09
N GLN A 176 -20.49 4.30 -5.81
CA GLN A 176 -21.66 3.64 -5.21
C GLN A 176 -22.88 4.56 -5.08
N MET A 177 -22.67 5.87 -4.90
CA MET A 177 -23.75 6.86 -4.85
C MET A 177 -24.34 7.16 -6.25
N ASP A 178 -23.51 7.13 -7.29
CA ASP A 178 -23.95 7.37 -8.67
C ASP A 178 -24.74 6.19 -9.26
N GLY A 179 -24.40 4.95 -8.89
CA GLY A 179 -25.20 3.77 -9.27
C GLY A 179 -26.63 3.83 -8.71
N GLN A 180 -26.78 4.20 -7.44
CA GLN A 180 -28.08 4.36 -6.76
C GLN A 180 -28.97 5.47 -7.36
N ARG A 181 -28.41 6.44 -8.11
CA ARG A 181 -29.20 7.47 -8.81
C ARG A 181 -29.75 6.99 -10.15
N ARG A 182 -29.05 6.09 -10.85
CA ARG A 182 -29.52 5.53 -12.13
C ARG A 182 -30.72 4.61 -11.95
N ASP A 183 -30.78 3.89 -10.83
CA ASP A 183 -31.88 2.98 -10.50
C ASP A 183 -33.16 3.70 -10.02
N ARG A 184 -33.13 5.03 -9.87
CA ARG A 184 -34.27 5.87 -9.42
C ARG A 184 -34.91 6.71 -10.51
N LEU A 185 -34.43 6.64 -11.74
CA LEU A 185 -35.14 7.27 -12.85
C LEU A 185 -36.36 6.41 -13.19
N PRO A 186 -37.60 6.94 -13.13
CA PRO A 186 -38.76 6.19 -13.58
C PRO A 186 -38.56 5.86 -15.06
N SER A 187 -38.79 4.61 -15.44
CA SER A 187 -38.80 4.18 -16.84
C SER A 187 -39.68 5.12 -17.64
N GLU A 188 -39.14 5.75 -18.67
CA GLU A 188 -39.86 6.67 -19.54
C GLU A 188 -41.14 6.01 -20.08
N GLY A 189 -42.27 6.47 -19.57
CA GLY A 189 -43.60 6.01 -19.93
C GLY A 189 -44.61 6.94 -19.29
N GLY A 190 -45.01 7.99 -20.01
CA GLY A 190 -46.00 8.94 -19.50
C GLY A 190 -46.26 10.06 -20.49
N SER A 191 -47.33 9.88 -21.26
CA SER A 191 -47.93 10.75 -22.26
C SER A 191 -48.06 12.22 -21.83
N GLY A 192 -47.79 13.14 -22.76
CA GLY A 192 -48.04 14.57 -22.57
C GLY A 192 -49.54 14.89 -22.56
N PRO A 193 -49.99 15.91 -21.80
CA PRO A 193 -51.40 16.26 -21.75
C PRO A 193 -51.83 17.11 -22.96
N ASP A 194 -52.93 16.69 -23.57
CA ASP A 194 -53.72 17.45 -24.53
C ASP A 194 -54.21 18.77 -23.91
N ARG A 195 -54.20 19.83 -24.72
CA ARG A 195 -54.71 21.16 -24.36
C ARG A 195 -56.12 21.31 -24.94
N ASP A 196 -57.09 21.56 -24.07
CA ASP A 196 -58.33 22.27 -24.42
C ASP A 196 -58.17 23.76 -24.10
#